data_AF-A0A644YQJ1-F1
#
_entry.id   AF-A0A644YQJ1-F1
#
_cell.length_a   1.000
_cell.length_b   1.000
_cell.length_c   1.000
_cell.angle_alpha   90.00
_cell.angle_beta   90.00
_cell.angle_gamma   90.00
#
_symmetry.space_group_name_H-M   'P 1'
#
loop_
_entity.id
_entity.type
_entity.pdbx_description
1 polymer ?
#
loop_
_entity_poly.entity_id
_entity_poly.type
_entity_poly.pdbx_seq_one_letter_code
_entity_poly.pdbx_strand_id
1 'polypeptide(L)'
;MSGKAAVENAVNGITDKMVGFQRTERDGRYVCKTELLNLTDVANTEKKVPREWINERGNGVEKPFIDYALPLIQGEPKLPKQDSLPRFAKLKKVLAK
;
A
#
# COMPACT_ATOMS: atom_id res chain seq x y z
N MET A 1 -3.35 2.68 -7.76
CA MET A 1 -4.27 3.65 -7.11
C MET A 1 -3.53 4.89 -6.64
N SER A 2 -2.56 4.77 -5.72
CA SER A 2 -1.84 5.92 -5.13
C SER A 2 -1.19 6.87 -6.15
N GLY A 3 -0.42 6.34 -7.12
CA GLY A 3 0.25 7.19 -8.13
C GLY A 3 -0.72 8.01 -8.99
N LYS A 4 -1.87 7.42 -9.37
CA LYS A 4 -2.94 8.13 -10.10
C LYS A 4 -3.53 9.25 -9.23
N ALA A 5 -3.94 8.93 -8.00
CA ALA A 5 -4.50 9.90 -7.07
C ALA A 5 -3.53 11.05 -6.76
N ALA A 6 -2.23 10.77 -6.66
CA ALA A 6 -1.21 11.79 -6.43
C ALA A 6 -1.17 12.80 -7.59
N VAL A 7 -1.17 12.32 -8.84
CA VAL A 7 -1.18 13.18 -10.03
C VAL A 7 -2.46 14.00 -10.11
N GLU A 8 -3.62 13.37 -9.88
CA GLU A 8 -4.92 14.07 -9.90
C GLU A 8 -4.96 15.21 -8.87
N ASN A 9 -4.49 14.97 -7.65
CA ASN A 9 -4.43 16.00 -6.61
C ASN A 9 -3.41 17.10 -6.93
N ALA A 10 -2.23 16.74 -7.43
CA ALA A 10 -1.19 17.69 -7.81
C ALA A 10 -1.66 18.63 -8.95
N VAL A 11 -2.34 18.08 -9.95
CA VAL A 11 -2.94 18.87 -11.06
C VAL A 11 -4.03 19.82 -10.55
N ASN A 12 -4.76 19.43 -9.50
CA ASN A 12 -5.74 20.30 -8.82
C ASN A 12 -5.10 21.32 -7.86
N GLY A 13 -3.77 21.48 -7.87
CA GLY A 13 -3.06 22.47 -7.07
C GLY A 13 -2.84 22.08 -5.60
N ILE A 14 -3.12 20.83 -5.22
CA ILE A 14 -2.89 20.35 -3.87
C ILE A 14 -1.42 19.98 -3.72
N THR A 15 -0.76 20.61 -2.75
CA THR A 15 0.66 20.41 -2.41
C THR A 15 0.82 19.95 -0.95
N ASP A 16 2.03 19.51 -0.59
CA ASP A 16 2.44 19.14 0.77
C ASP A 16 1.63 18.00 1.40
N LYS A 17 1.12 17.09 0.55
CA LYS A 17 0.37 15.91 0.95
C LYS A 17 1.04 14.61 0.49
N MET A 18 0.83 13.56 1.27
CA MET A 18 1.08 12.17 0.90
C MET A 18 -0.25 11.46 0.63
N VAL A 19 -0.30 10.63 -0.41
CA VAL A 19 -1.43 9.71 -0.61
C VAL A 19 -1.24 8.47 0.26
N GLY A 20 -2.09 8.32 1.28
CA GLY A 20 -2.16 7.15 2.15
C GLY A 20 -3.18 6.11 1.67
N PHE A 21 -3.11 4.90 2.23
CA PHE A 21 -4.11 3.87 2.07
C PHE A 21 -4.90 3.70 3.36
N GLN A 22 -6.19 4.00 3.30
CA GLN A 22 -7.12 3.82 4.40
C GLN A 22 -7.80 2.46 4.28
N ARG A 23 -7.58 1.59 5.27
CA ARG A 23 -8.39 0.37 5.43
C ARG A 23 -9.77 0.78 5.95
N THR A 24 -10.79 0.25 5.30
CA THR A 24 -12.20 0.34 5.71
C THR A 24 -12.83 -1.04 5.58
N GLU A 25 -14.00 -1.22 6.17
CA GLU A 25 -14.79 -2.44 6.01
C GLU A 25 -16.16 -2.07 5.47
N ARG A 26 -16.64 -2.87 4.50
CA ARG A 26 -17.97 -2.75 3.93
C ARG A 26 -18.53 -4.15 3.79
N ASP A 27 -19.70 -4.40 4.40
CA ASP A 27 -20.39 -5.69 4.36
C ASP A 27 -19.49 -6.87 4.80
N GLY A 28 -18.65 -6.64 5.83
CA GLY A 28 -17.70 -7.63 6.35
C GLY A 28 -16.51 -7.93 5.44
N ARG A 29 -16.28 -7.11 4.40
CA ARG A 29 -15.16 -7.28 3.45
C ARG A 29 -14.17 -6.13 3.56
N TYR A 30 -12.89 -6.46 3.39
CA TYR A 30 -11.80 -5.50 3.31
C TYR A 30 -11.97 -4.56 2.13
N VAL A 31 -11.94 -3.25 2.37
CA VAL A 31 -11.97 -2.20 1.35
C VAL A 31 -10.84 -1.22 1.60
N CYS A 32 -10.08 -0.90 0.55
CA CYS A 32 -8.99 0.06 0.60
C CYS A 32 -9.36 1.32 -0.20
N LYS A 33 -9.20 2.49 0.41
CA LYS A 33 -9.39 3.79 -0.24
C LYS A 33 -8.11 4.61 -0.14
N THR A 34 -7.94 5.57 -1.03
CA THR A 34 -6.86 6.56 -0.93
C THR A 34 -7.29 7.73 -0.08
N GLU A 35 -6.40 8.22 0.78
CA GLU A 35 -6.58 9.43 1.58
C GLU A 35 -5.40 10.39 1.43
N LEU A 36 -5.57 11.66 1.78
CA LEU A 36 -4.49 12.66 1.77
C LEU A 36 -4.07 12.96 3.21
N LEU A 37 -2.79 12.79 3.48
CA LEU A 37 -2.17 13.05 4.78
C LEU A 37 -1.22 14.24 4.64
N ASN A 38 -1.11 15.11 5.65
CA ASN A 38 -0.09 16.15 5.63
C ASN A 38 1.30 15.52 5.72
N LEU A 39 2.26 16.04 4.97
CA LEU A 39 3.65 15.59 5.08
C LEU A 39 4.23 15.79 6.48
N THR A 40 3.84 16.85 7.18
CA THR A 40 4.27 17.14 8.56
C THR A 40 3.88 16.04 9.55
N ASP A 41 2.72 15.42 9.35
CA ASP A 41 2.18 14.43 10.27
C ASP A 41 2.84 13.05 10.07
N VAL A 42 3.32 12.79 8.85
CA VAL A 42 3.91 11.49 8.46
C VAL A 42 5.43 11.46 8.52
N ALA A 43 6.12 12.58 8.36
CA ALA A 43 7.57 12.61 8.18
C ALA A 43 8.36 12.02 9.36
N ASN A 44 7.85 12.12 10.59
CA ASN A 44 8.52 11.65 11.81
C ASN A 44 7.69 10.61 12.60
N THR A 45 6.68 10.02 11.96
CA THR A 45 5.78 9.06 12.61
C THR A 45 5.92 7.69 11.96
N GLU A 46 6.01 6.66 12.78
CA GLU A 46 6.06 5.26 12.32
C GLU A 46 4.87 4.47 12.85
N LYS A 47 4.34 3.56 12.02
CA LYS A 47 3.36 2.57 12.46
C LYS A 47 4.09 1.33 12.97
N LYS A 48 4.23 1.24 14.29
CA LYS A 48 4.82 0.05 14.94
C LYS A 48 3.90 -1.15 14.83
N VAL A 49 4.51 -2.35 14.84
CA VAL A 49 3.78 -3.59 15.06
C VAL A 49 3.36 -3.63 16.53
N PRO A 50 2.04 -3.68 16.84
CA PRO A 50 1.57 -3.75 18.22
C PRO A 50 2.09 -5.00 18.95
N ARG A 51 2.37 -4.89 20.25
CA ARG A 51 2.95 -6.01 21.02
C ARG A 51 1.98 -7.19 21.12
N GLU A 52 0.68 -6.89 21.18
CA GLU A 52 -0.42 -7.85 21.21
C GLU A 52 -0.60 -8.62 19.89
N TRP A 53 0.09 -8.22 18.83
CA TRP A 53 0.16 -8.97 17.56
C TRP A 53 1.20 -10.08 17.59
N ILE A 54 2.05 -10.11 18.62
CA ILE A 54 3.17 -11.05 18.76
C ILE A 54 2.90 -11.93 19.98
N ASN A 55 3.14 -13.23 19.87
CA ASN A 55 2.92 -14.16 20.96
C ASN A 55 3.82 -13.86 22.18
N GLU A 56 3.50 -14.47 23.33
CA GLU A 56 4.24 -14.24 24.58
C GLU A 56 5.75 -14.54 24.42
N ARG A 57 6.08 -15.65 23.74
CA ARG A 57 7.46 -16.09 23.47
C ARG A 57 8.24 -15.20 22.50
N GLY A 58 7.57 -14.25 21.82
CA GLY A 58 8.21 -13.32 20.89
C GLY A 58 8.64 -13.92 19.54
N ASN A 59 8.18 -15.13 19.20
CA ASN A 59 8.63 -15.88 18.03
C ASN A 59 7.51 -16.24 17.04
N GLY A 60 6.31 -15.68 17.25
CA GLY A 60 5.14 -15.94 16.42
C GLY A 60 4.17 -14.77 16.41
N VAL A 61 3.24 -14.81 15.47
CA VAL A 61 2.17 -13.81 15.31
C VAL A 61 0.85 -14.34 15.85
N GLU A 62 0.04 -13.44 16.37
CA GLU A 62 -1.28 -13.73 16.92
C GLU A 62 -2.41 -13.38 15.94
N LYS A 63 -3.62 -13.82 16.27
CA LYS A 63 -4.84 -13.59 15.47
C LYS A 63 -5.02 -12.14 14.97
N PRO A 64 -4.78 -11.08 15.78
CA PRO A 64 -4.90 -9.70 15.31
C PRO A 64 -3.97 -9.35 14.14
N PHE A 65 -2.75 -9.90 14.12
CA PHE A 65 -1.83 -9.74 12.99
C PHE A 65 -2.38 -10.42 11.75
N ILE A 66 -2.88 -11.65 11.89
CA ILE A 66 -3.43 -12.43 10.79
C ILE A 66 -4.61 -11.69 10.17
N ASP A 67 -5.52 -11.18 10.99
CA ASP A 67 -6.70 -10.44 10.52
C ASP A 67 -6.30 -9.11 9.84
N TYR A 68 -5.17 -8.52 10.23
CA TYR A 68 -4.62 -7.34 9.56
C TYR A 68 -3.93 -7.67 8.22
N ALA A 69 -3.08 -8.70 8.20
CA ALA A 69 -2.19 -9.00 7.08
C ALA A 69 -2.84 -9.86 6.00
N LEU A 70 -3.74 -10.77 6.37
CA LEU A 70 -4.34 -11.75 5.46
C LEU A 70 -5.05 -11.07 4.27
N PRO A 71 -5.86 -10.00 4.44
CA PRO A 71 -6.49 -9.32 3.32
C PRO A 71 -5.51 -8.64 2.36
N LEU A 72 -4.30 -8.28 2.83
CA LEU A 72 -3.30 -7.54 2.04
C LEU A 72 -2.60 -8.41 1.00
N ILE A 73 -2.58 -9.73 1.21
CA ILE A 73 -1.92 -10.70 0.34
C ILE A 73 -2.90 -11.47 -0.56
N GLN A 74 -4.18 -11.11 -0.54
CA GLN A 74 -5.19 -11.84 -1.29
C GLN A 74 -5.11 -11.54 -2.79
N GLY A 75 -5.30 -12.61 -3.58
CA GLY A 75 -5.35 -12.55 -5.03
C GLY A 75 -3.99 -12.70 -5.70
N GLU A 76 -4.01 -13.08 -6.98
CA GLU A 76 -2.82 -13.22 -7.79
C GLU A 76 -2.88 -12.26 -8.99
N PRO A 77 -1.84 -11.45 -9.24
CA PRO A 77 -1.80 -10.60 -10.41
C PRO A 77 -1.63 -11.45 -11.67
N LYS A 78 -2.43 -11.15 -12.70
CA LYS A 78 -2.22 -11.73 -14.04
C LYS A 78 -1.04 -11.03 -14.72
N LEU A 79 0.14 -11.63 -14.61
CA LEU A 79 1.38 -11.08 -15.17
C LEU A 79 1.64 -11.62 -16.58
N PRO A 80 2.10 -10.77 -17.53
CA PRO A 80 2.46 -11.22 -18.86
C PRO A 80 3.67 -12.16 -18.81
N LYS A 81 3.63 -13.22 -19.62
CA LYS A 81 4.73 -14.18 -19.79
C LYS A 81 5.24 -14.17 -21.23
N GLN A 82 6.50 -14.51 -21.41
CA GLN A 82 7.14 -14.74 -22.70
C GLN A 82 8.04 -15.98 -22.55
N ASP A 83 7.88 -16.98 -23.42
CA ASP A 83 8.65 -18.23 -23.37
C ASP A 83 8.61 -18.91 -21.98
N SER A 84 7.41 -18.95 -21.39
CA SER A 84 7.15 -19.46 -20.03
C SER A 84 7.80 -18.66 -18.88
N LEU A 85 8.51 -17.56 -19.16
CA LEU A 85 9.15 -16.70 -18.17
C LEU A 85 8.37 -15.40 -17.94
N PRO A 86 8.48 -14.76 -16.76
CA PRO A 86 7.91 -13.44 -16.52
C PRO A 86 8.47 -12.37 -17.46
N ARG A 87 7.59 -11.60 -18.11
CA ARG A 87 8.00 -10.52 -19.02
C ARG A 87 8.12 -9.19 -18.28
N PHE A 88 9.33 -8.87 -17.82
CA PHE A 88 9.64 -7.59 -17.18
C PHE A 88 9.71 -6.42 -18.18
N ALA A 89 9.35 -5.22 -17.73
CA ALA A 89 9.42 -4.00 -18.54
C ALA A 89 10.88 -3.53 -18.70
N LYS A 90 11.26 -3.14 -19.92
CA LYS A 90 12.52 -2.44 -20.22
C LYS A 90 12.20 -1.04 -20.74
N LEU A 91 12.41 -0.03 -19.90
CA LEU A 91 12.17 1.36 -20.27
C LEU A 91 13.38 1.92 -21.02
N LYS A 92 13.13 2.80 -22.00
CA LYS A 92 14.21 3.48 -22.76
C LYS A 92 15.02 4.46 -21.91
N LYS A 93 14.46 4.92 -20.78
CA LYS A 93 15.07 5.89 -19.85
C LYS A 93 15.64 7.14 -20.56
N VAL A 94 14.96 7.60 -21.62
CA VAL A 94 15.30 8.84 -22.31
C VAL A 94 14.70 10.00 -21.52
N LEU A 95 15.46 11.07 -21.35
CA LEU A 95 14.98 12.29 -20.71
C LEU A 95 13.79 12.85 -21.50
N ALA A 96 12.64 13.02 -20.83
CA ALA A 96 11.52 13.75 -21.41
C ALA A 96 11.88 15.25 -21.41
N LYS A 97 11.71 15.90 -22.56
CA LYS A 97 11.81 17.36 -22.71
C LYS A 97 10.45 18.00 -22.44
#